data_AF-A0AAN8UPN8-F1
#
_entry.id   AF-A0AAN8UPN8-F1
#
_cell.length_a   1.000
_cell.length_b   1.000
_cell.length_c   1.000
_cell.angle_alpha   90.00
_cell.angle_beta   90.00
_cell.angle_gamma   90.00
#
_symmetry.space_group_name_H-M   'P 1'
#
loop_
_entity.id
_entity.type
_entity.pdbx_description
1 polymer ?
#
loop_
_entity_poly.entity_id
_entity_poly.type
_entity_poly.pdbx_seq_one_letter_code
_entity_poly.pdbx_strand_id
1 'polypeptide(L)'
;MIGSHPRLKENSKFLFIPGPGDAGPSTVLPRCSLPKFLTEEFQKHIPTAIFSSNPCRVKFYTQEIVFFRHDLLYRMRRSCLINPSTEETSDPFEHLVATITHQSHLCPLPLNVQPIIWNYDHCLHLYPTPHTIVLGDKSEQKAFKYTGITCFNPGSFSNDYTFVAYRPCTQEVELSAL
;
A
#
# COMPACT_ATOMS: atom_id res chain seq x y z
N MET A 1 0.00 -12.04 22.27
CA MET A 1 -0.90 -12.38 21.14
C MET A 1 -0.20 -13.10 19.99
N ILE A 2 0.89 -12.57 19.41
CA ILE A 2 1.65 -13.32 18.38
C ILE A 2 2.52 -14.41 19.02
N GLY A 3 3.18 -14.10 20.14
CA GLY A 3 4.04 -15.07 20.86
C GLY A 3 3.32 -16.32 21.38
N SER A 4 2.00 -16.29 21.51
CA SER A 4 1.20 -17.47 21.91
C SER A 4 0.93 -18.45 20.75
N HIS A 5 1.25 -18.07 19.52
CA HIS A 5 1.03 -18.88 18.32
C HIS A 5 2.37 -19.26 17.67
N PRO A 6 3.04 -20.35 18.12
CA PRO A 6 4.41 -20.68 17.71
C PRO A 6 4.54 -20.93 16.20
N ARG A 7 3.53 -21.56 15.58
CA ARG A 7 3.52 -21.83 14.13
C ARG A 7 3.60 -20.56 13.29
N LEU A 8 2.96 -19.47 13.72
CA LEU A 8 3.01 -18.18 13.04
C LEU A 8 4.37 -17.51 13.26
N LYS A 9 4.89 -17.59 14.49
CA LYS A 9 6.19 -17.01 14.84
C LYS A 9 7.34 -17.60 14.01
N GLU A 10 7.32 -18.91 13.77
CA GLU A 10 8.39 -19.61 13.06
C GLU A 10 8.26 -19.55 11.53
N ASN A 11 7.04 -19.67 11.00
CA ASN A 11 6.84 -19.82 9.54
C ASN A 11 6.40 -18.54 8.84
N SER A 12 6.06 -17.47 9.58
CA SER A 12 5.58 -16.21 8.99
C SER A 12 6.60 -15.09 9.14
N LYS A 13 6.65 -14.22 8.12
CA LYS A 13 7.36 -12.94 8.17
C LYS A 13 6.35 -11.82 8.30
N PHE A 14 6.63 -10.85 9.17
CA PHE A 14 5.75 -9.72 9.42
C PHE A 14 6.37 -8.47 8.83
N LEU A 15 5.73 -7.86 7.84
CA LEU A 15 6.18 -6.61 7.22
C LEU A 15 5.35 -5.45 7.76
N PHE A 16 6.00 -4.50 8.41
CA PHE A 16 5.39 -3.29 8.93
C PHE A 16 5.73 -2.10 8.05
N ILE A 17 4.70 -1.40 7.58
CA ILE A 17 4.79 -0.26 6.68
C ILE A 17 4.16 0.94 7.40
N PRO A 18 4.90 2.04 7.59
CA PRO A 18 4.42 3.18 8.35
C PRO A 18 3.33 3.93 7.58
N GLY A 19 2.22 4.22 8.26
CA GLY A 19 1.14 5.06 7.76
C GLY A 19 1.40 6.57 7.92
N PRO A 20 0.50 7.40 7.39
CA PRO A 20 0.61 8.85 7.50
C PRO A 20 0.50 9.38 8.95
N GLY A 21 -0.19 8.66 9.84
CA GLY A 21 -0.37 9.04 11.25
C GLY A 21 0.72 8.52 12.21
N ASP A 22 1.68 7.74 11.71
CA ASP A 22 2.68 7.11 12.57
C ASP A 22 3.83 8.05 12.93
N ALA A 23 4.57 7.68 13.98
CA ALA A 23 5.76 8.40 14.41
C ALA A 23 6.81 8.45 13.28
N GLY A 24 7.23 9.66 12.92
CA GLY A 24 8.24 9.88 11.91
C GLY A 24 8.60 11.36 11.83
N PRO A 25 9.70 11.70 11.13
CA PRO A 25 10.20 13.07 11.07
C PRO A 25 9.27 14.00 10.30
N SER A 26 8.47 13.48 9.36
CA SER A 26 7.58 14.28 8.51
C SER A 26 6.48 13.43 7.85
N THR A 27 5.50 14.10 7.25
CA THR A 27 4.43 13.51 6.41
C THR A 27 4.80 13.43 4.92
N VAL A 28 6.03 13.85 4.58
CA VAL A 28 6.59 13.84 3.22
C VAL A 28 6.89 12.40 2.77
N LEU A 29 6.72 12.13 1.48
CA LEU A 29 7.05 10.83 0.87
C LEU A 29 8.43 10.88 0.19
N PRO A 30 9.16 9.75 0.09
CA PRO A 30 8.96 8.50 0.82
C PRO A 30 9.19 8.66 2.33
N ARG A 31 8.44 7.91 3.13
CA ARG A 31 8.61 7.89 4.59
C ARG A 31 9.60 6.81 5.01
N CYS A 32 10.50 7.18 5.93
CA CYS A 32 11.40 6.24 6.59
C CYS A 32 10.63 5.19 7.39
N SER A 33 11.28 4.05 7.66
CA SER A 33 10.77 3.05 8.59
C SER A 33 10.58 3.62 10.00
N LEU A 34 9.79 2.92 10.81
CA LEU A 34 9.62 3.27 12.21
C LEU A 34 10.99 3.31 12.94
N PRO A 35 11.20 4.26 13.87
CA PRO A 35 12.44 4.36 14.63
C PRO A 35 12.75 3.10 15.43
N LYS A 36 14.04 2.73 15.48
CA LYS A 36 14.49 1.49 16.15
C LYS A 36 14.09 1.41 17.61
N PHE A 37 14.11 2.53 18.34
CA PHE A 37 13.73 2.54 19.76
C PHE A 37 12.28 2.08 20.01
N LEU A 38 11.37 2.21 19.02
CA LEU A 38 10.00 1.67 19.12
C LEU A 38 9.93 0.19 18.73
N THR A 39 10.80 -0.24 17.81
CA THR A 39 10.70 -1.55 17.18
C THR A 39 11.61 -2.61 17.81
N GLU A 40 12.66 -2.20 18.51
CA GLU A 40 13.68 -3.10 19.08
C GLU A 40 13.08 -4.11 20.07
N GLU A 41 12.20 -3.66 20.97
CA GLU A 41 11.55 -4.55 21.93
C GLU A 41 10.67 -5.57 21.22
N PHE A 42 9.93 -5.14 20.20
CA PHE A 42 9.09 -6.03 19.40
C PHE A 42 9.93 -7.05 18.62
N GLN A 43 11.03 -6.60 18.01
CA GLN A 43 11.91 -7.44 17.21
C GLN A 43 12.67 -8.48 18.06
N LYS A 44 12.96 -8.19 19.33
CA LYS A 44 13.48 -9.19 20.29
C LYS A 44 12.52 -10.36 20.48
N HIS A 45 11.22 -10.09 20.50
CA HIS A 45 10.19 -11.13 20.65
C HIS A 45 9.89 -11.84 19.33
N ILE A 46 9.91 -11.11 18.21
CA ILE A 46 9.59 -11.59 16.86
C ILE A 46 10.73 -11.21 15.92
N PRO A 47 11.75 -12.08 15.78
CA PRO A 47 12.92 -11.78 14.94
C PRO A 47 12.57 -11.75 13.44
N THR A 48 11.43 -12.32 13.04
CA THR A 48 10.95 -12.34 11.65
C THR A 48 10.24 -11.04 11.23
N ALA A 49 10.11 -10.07 12.15
CA ALA A 49 9.52 -8.76 11.87
C ALA A 49 10.49 -7.86 11.09
N ILE A 50 9.98 -7.26 10.01
CA ILE A 50 10.68 -6.36 9.10
C ILE A 50 9.93 -5.03 9.11
N PHE A 51 10.61 -3.96 9.49
CA PHE A 51 10.07 -2.60 9.44
C PHE A 51 10.67 -1.91 8.20
N SER A 52 9.80 -1.49 7.28
CA SER A 52 10.22 -0.93 5.99
C SER A 52 9.73 0.51 5.80
N SER A 53 10.12 1.14 4.70
CA SER A 53 9.67 2.47 4.30
C SER A 53 8.22 2.44 3.77
N ASN A 54 7.66 3.62 3.49
CA ASN A 54 6.42 3.77 2.74
C ASN A 54 6.61 4.76 1.58
N PRO A 55 6.47 4.35 0.30
CA PRO A 55 6.16 2.98 -0.15
C PRO A 55 7.28 1.98 0.13
N CYS A 56 6.98 0.69 -0.04
CA CYS A 56 7.98 -0.36 -0.11
C CYS A 56 7.67 -1.35 -1.24
N ARG A 57 8.69 -2.11 -1.63
CA ARG A 57 8.59 -3.11 -2.70
C ARG A 57 9.08 -4.45 -2.18
N VAL A 58 8.34 -5.49 -2.50
CA VAL A 58 8.69 -6.87 -2.19
C VAL A 58 8.80 -7.62 -3.50
N LYS A 59 9.98 -8.18 -3.73
CA LYS A 59 10.21 -9.11 -4.84
C LYS A 59 9.97 -10.52 -4.35
N PHE A 60 8.96 -11.18 -4.91
CA PHE A 60 8.64 -12.57 -4.63
C PHE A 60 8.87 -13.39 -5.91
N TYR A 61 10.01 -14.08 -5.99
CA TYR A 61 10.50 -14.74 -7.19
C TYR A 61 10.54 -13.79 -8.41
N THR A 62 9.68 -14.02 -9.40
CA THR A 62 9.54 -13.22 -10.63
C THR A 62 8.59 -12.04 -10.48
N GLN A 63 7.86 -11.96 -9.38
CA GLN A 63 6.82 -10.95 -9.18
C GLN A 63 7.32 -9.81 -8.31
N GLU A 64 6.85 -8.62 -8.65
CA GLU A 64 7.07 -7.39 -7.89
C GLU A 64 5.74 -6.93 -7.30
N ILE A 65 5.73 -6.81 -5.98
CA ILE A 65 4.58 -6.36 -5.20
C ILE A 65 4.95 -5.01 -4.58
N VAL A 66 4.22 -3.97 -4.94
CA VAL A 66 4.41 -2.62 -4.40
C VAL A 66 3.37 -2.36 -3.33
N PHE A 67 3.81 -1.95 -2.14
CA PHE A 67 2.92 -1.56 -1.06
C PHE A 67 3.00 -0.06 -0.85
N PHE A 68 1.85 0.58 -0.73
CA PHE A 68 1.75 2.01 -0.50
C PHE A 68 0.60 2.31 0.45
N ARG A 69 0.92 2.79 1.66
CA ARG A 69 -0.09 3.17 2.67
C ARG A 69 -0.32 4.67 2.60
N HIS A 70 -1.39 5.09 1.92
CA HIS A 70 -1.77 6.49 1.88
C HIS A 70 -3.24 6.64 1.51
N ASP A 71 -3.88 7.70 2.02
CA ASP A 71 -5.30 7.98 1.74
C ASP A 71 -5.41 8.66 0.35
N LEU A 72 -5.09 7.90 -0.70
CA LEU A 72 -4.86 8.41 -2.05
C LEU A 72 -6.17 8.68 -2.79
N LEU A 73 -7.17 7.81 -2.65
CA LEU A 73 -8.47 7.98 -3.30
C LEU A 73 -9.11 9.32 -2.90
N TYR A 74 -9.13 9.60 -1.60
CA TYR A 74 -9.66 10.84 -1.06
C TYR A 74 -8.89 12.08 -1.54
N ARG A 75 -7.56 12.00 -1.62
CA ARG A 75 -6.73 13.13 -2.08
C ARG A 75 -6.87 13.39 -3.58
N MET A 76 -6.82 12.34 -4.39
CA MET A 76 -7.04 12.43 -5.83
C MET A 76 -8.40 13.04 -6.13
N ARG A 77 -9.47 12.56 -5.48
CA ARG A 77 -10.83 13.08 -5.67
C ARG A 77 -10.97 14.56 -5.32
N ARG A 78 -10.32 15.04 -4.24
CA ARG A 78 -10.34 16.46 -3.89
C ARG A 78 -9.55 17.35 -4.86
N SER A 79 -8.56 16.77 -5.55
CA SER A 79 -7.72 17.47 -6.52
C SER A 79 -8.19 17.30 -7.97
N CYS A 80 -9.27 16.56 -8.21
CA CYS A 80 -9.89 16.44 -9.53
C CYS A 80 -10.49 17.77 -9.97
N LEU A 81 -10.11 18.26 -11.16
CA LEU A 81 -10.74 19.42 -11.79
C LEU A 81 -12.12 19.08 -12.35
N ILE A 82 -12.22 17.90 -12.98
CA ILE A 82 -13.44 17.36 -13.56
C ILE A 82 -13.73 16.06 -12.84
N ASN A 83 -14.95 15.89 -12.37
CA ASN A 83 -15.38 14.62 -11.79
C ASN A 83 -15.46 13.57 -12.90
N PRO A 84 -14.93 12.35 -12.68
CA PRO A 84 -15.04 11.28 -13.65
C PRO A 84 -16.51 11.04 -14.00
N SER A 85 -16.79 10.90 -15.29
CA SER A 85 -18.13 10.64 -15.79
C SER A 85 -18.55 9.23 -15.42
N THR A 86 -19.84 9.05 -15.19
CA THR A 86 -20.43 7.72 -14.99
C THR A 86 -20.41 6.86 -16.26
N GLU A 87 -20.12 7.45 -17.42
CA GLU A 87 -20.02 6.76 -18.70
C GLU A 87 -18.70 6.00 -18.84
N GLU A 88 -17.59 6.55 -18.32
CA GLU A 88 -16.26 5.94 -18.43
C GLU A 88 -15.97 4.95 -17.30
N THR A 89 -16.23 5.35 -16.05
CA THR A 89 -15.99 4.51 -14.87
C THR A 89 -17.01 4.81 -13.79
N SER A 90 -17.80 3.81 -13.41
CA SER A 90 -18.75 3.92 -12.29
C SER A 90 -18.03 3.96 -10.94
N ASP A 91 -16.92 3.23 -10.82
CA ASP A 91 -16.25 3.06 -9.55
C ASP A 91 -15.04 3.99 -9.34
N PRO A 92 -14.97 4.72 -8.20
CA PRO A 92 -13.83 5.55 -7.87
C PRO A 92 -12.49 4.84 -7.79
N PHE A 93 -12.47 3.60 -7.30
CA PHE A 93 -11.23 2.85 -7.11
C PHE A 93 -10.67 2.39 -8.46
N GLU A 94 -11.51 1.89 -9.36
CA GLU A 94 -11.11 1.54 -10.73
C GLU A 94 -10.50 2.73 -11.49
N HIS A 95 -11.12 3.91 -11.38
CA HIS A 95 -10.58 5.15 -11.96
C HIS A 95 -9.21 5.53 -11.35
N LEU A 96 -9.05 5.37 -10.02
CA LEU A 96 -7.79 5.62 -9.34
C LEU A 96 -6.69 4.69 -9.86
N VAL A 97 -6.98 3.39 -9.97
CA VAL A 97 -6.03 2.39 -10.48
C VAL A 97 -5.61 2.72 -11.90
N ALA A 98 -6.57 3.02 -12.78
CA ALA A 98 -6.27 3.42 -14.16
C ALA A 98 -5.38 4.68 -14.21
N THR A 99 -5.64 5.67 -13.35
CA THR A 99 -4.85 6.90 -13.28
C THR A 99 -3.41 6.62 -12.85
N ILE A 100 -3.21 5.85 -11.78
CA ILE A 100 -1.89 5.48 -11.25
C ILE A 100 -1.09 4.69 -12.29
N THR A 101 -1.74 3.73 -12.95
CA THR A 101 -1.10 2.90 -13.98
C THR A 101 -0.67 3.74 -15.18
N HIS A 102 -1.52 4.63 -15.69
CA HIS A 102 -1.18 5.48 -16.82
C HIS A 102 -0.15 6.56 -16.50
N GLN A 103 -0.20 7.13 -15.30
CA GLN A 103 0.80 8.12 -14.86
C GLN A 103 2.14 7.46 -14.49
N SER A 104 2.18 6.14 -14.34
CA SER A 104 3.36 5.39 -13.89
C SER A 104 3.96 5.94 -12.59
N HIS A 105 3.11 6.48 -11.71
CA HIS A 105 3.53 7.12 -10.46
C HIS A 105 2.51 6.83 -9.35
N LEU A 106 2.99 6.46 -8.15
CA LEU A 106 2.12 6.14 -7.01
C LEU A 106 1.32 7.35 -6.50
N CYS A 107 1.85 8.56 -6.66
CA CYS A 107 1.22 9.79 -6.17
C CYS A 107 1.30 10.90 -7.23
N PRO A 108 0.43 10.90 -8.25
CA PRO A 108 0.41 11.93 -9.30
C PRO A 108 -0.35 13.16 -8.80
N LEU A 109 0.13 13.77 -7.71
CA LEU A 109 -0.45 14.95 -7.07
C LEU A 109 0.58 16.08 -7.01
N PRO A 110 0.14 17.35 -7.03
CA PRO A 110 1.06 18.48 -6.86
C PRO A 110 1.68 18.46 -5.45
N LEU A 111 2.92 18.97 -5.35
CA LEU A 111 3.70 19.00 -4.11
C LEU A 111 3.00 19.76 -2.96
N ASN A 112 2.13 20.72 -3.29
CA ASN A 112 1.31 21.45 -2.32
C ASN A 112 0.29 20.55 -1.62
N VAL A 113 -0.19 19.50 -2.29
CA VAL A 113 -1.16 18.54 -1.74
C VAL A 113 -0.44 17.39 -1.07
N GLN A 114 0.58 16.83 -1.72
CA GLN A 114 1.42 15.79 -1.13
C GLN A 114 2.89 16.13 -1.38
N PRO A 115 3.63 16.56 -0.34
CA PRO A 115 5.04 16.85 -0.50
C PRO A 115 5.83 15.55 -0.69
N ILE A 116 6.80 15.62 -1.61
CA ILE A 116 7.72 14.54 -1.94
C ILE A 116 9.14 15.06 -1.80
N ILE A 117 10.04 14.26 -1.21
CA ILE A 117 11.46 14.56 -1.16
C ILE A 117 12.00 14.43 -2.59
N TRP A 118 12.37 15.54 -3.21
CA TRP A 118 12.77 15.58 -4.62
C TRP A 118 13.85 14.56 -4.99
N ASN A 119 14.83 14.34 -4.11
CA ASN A 119 15.91 13.36 -4.32
C ASN A 119 15.41 11.90 -4.40
N TYR A 120 14.24 11.61 -3.83
CA TYR A 120 13.67 10.25 -3.73
C TYR A 120 12.35 10.09 -4.49
N ASP A 121 12.04 10.99 -5.42
CA ASP A 121 10.85 10.92 -6.27
C ASP A 121 10.80 9.60 -7.09
N HIS A 122 11.97 9.18 -7.58
CA HIS A 122 12.15 7.92 -8.30
C HIS A 122 11.65 6.66 -7.54
N CYS A 123 11.57 6.70 -6.20
CA CYS A 123 11.05 5.59 -5.40
C CYS A 123 9.54 5.35 -5.62
N LEU A 124 8.81 6.40 -5.99
CA LEU A 124 7.36 6.40 -6.20
C LEU A 124 6.96 6.00 -7.64
N HIS A 125 7.93 5.87 -8.55
CA HIS A 125 7.70 5.52 -9.95
C HIS A 125 7.24 4.07 -10.11
N LEU A 126 6.25 3.79 -10.94
CA LEU A 126 5.77 2.43 -11.25
C LEU A 126 6.35 1.89 -12.55
N TYR A 127 7.49 2.41 -12.99
CA TYR A 127 8.22 1.93 -14.16
C TYR A 127 9.49 1.20 -13.72
N PRO A 128 9.71 -0.07 -14.11
CA PRO A 128 8.83 -0.94 -14.90
C PRO A 128 7.54 -1.31 -14.16
N THR A 129 6.49 -1.67 -14.92
CA THR A 129 5.16 -1.98 -14.37
C THR A 129 5.21 -3.14 -13.38
N PRO A 130 4.79 -2.96 -12.13
CA PRO A 130 4.76 -4.05 -11.16
C PRO A 130 3.66 -5.04 -11.49
N HIS A 131 3.73 -6.23 -10.89
CA HIS A 131 2.71 -7.26 -11.07
C HIS A 131 1.50 -6.97 -10.16
N THR A 132 1.77 -6.50 -8.96
CA THR A 132 0.75 -6.27 -7.94
C THR A 132 0.98 -4.95 -7.21
N ILE A 133 -0.09 -4.17 -7.02
CA ILE A 133 -0.07 -2.92 -6.27
C ILE A 133 -1.06 -3.05 -5.11
N VAL A 134 -0.55 -2.86 -3.89
CA VAL A 134 -1.35 -2.87 -2.67
C VAL A 134 -1.48 -1.45 -2.17
N LEU A 135 -2.67 -0.88 -2.35
CA LEU A 135 -3.00 0.48 -1.89
C LEU A 135 -3.66 0.37 -0.52
N GLY A 136 -2.94 0.73 0.54
CA GLY A 136 -3.53 0.84 1.88
C GLY A 136 -4.25 2.18 2.03
N ASP A 137 -5.53 2.22 1.68
CA ASP A 137 -6.40 3.38 1.88
C ASP A 137 -7.48 3.05 2.93
N LYS A 138 -8.12 4.07 3.49
CA LYS A 138 -9.29 3.95 4.36
C LYS A 138 -10.58 3.68 3.59
N SER A 139 -10.54 3.70 2.26
CA SER A 139 -11.69 3.34 1.42
C SER A 139 -12.08 1.87 1.61
N GLU A 140 -13.26 1.52 1.10
CA GLU A 140 -13.76 0.15 1.11
C GLU A 140 -12.79 -0.84 0.48
N GLN A 141 -12.88 -2.08 0.95
CA GLN A 141 -12.07 -3.18 0.44
C GLN A 141 -12.47 -3.49 -1.00
N LYS A 142 -11.50 -3.44 -1.92
CA LYS A 142 -11.74 -3.70 -3.34
C LYS A 142 -10.52 -4.28 -4.03
N ALA A 143 -10.76 -5.16 -5.00
CA ALA A 143 -9.74 -5.68 -5.89
C ALA A 143 -10.13 -5.39 -7.34
N PHE A 144 -9.15 -4.97 -8.13
CA PHE A 144 -9.34 -4.67 -9.54
C PHE A 144 -8.10 -5.07 -10.34
N LYS A 145 -8.31 -5.75 -11.45
CA LYS A 145 -7.23 -6.14 -12.37
C LYS A 145 -7.27 -5.24 -13.59
N TYR A 146 -6.23 -4.45 -13.78
CA TYR A 146 -6.13 -3.48 -14.87
C TYR A 146 -4.86 -3.71 -15.68
N THR A 147 -4.98 -3.90 -17.00
CA THR A 147 -3.83 -4.05 -17.93
C THR A 147 -2.80 -5.11 -17.48
N GLY A 148 -3.26 -6.19 -16.84
CA GLY A 148 -2.38 -7.26 -16.32
C GLY A 148 -1.77 -7.01 -14.94
N ILE A 149 -2.00 -5.83 -14.34
CA ILE A 149 -1.62 -5.49 -12.98
C ILE A 149 -2.78 -5.80 -12.04
N THR A 150 -2.50 -6.50 -10.95
CA THR A 150 -3.48 -6.74 -9.89
C THR A 150 -3.37 -5.64 -8.83
N CYS A 151 -4.37 -4.77 -8.74
CA CYS A 151 -4.41 -3.72 -7.72
C CYS A 151 -5.51 -4.01 -6.71
N PHE A 152 -5.21 -3.90 -5.41
CA PHE A 152 -6.24 -4.05 -4.39
C PHE A 152 -5.99 -3.15 -3.19
N ASN A 153 -7.09 -2.80 -2.54
CA ASN A 153 -7.12 -2.11 -1.26
C ASN A 153 -7.68 -3.06 -0.19
N PRO A 154 -6.93 -3.35 0.88
CA PRO A 154 -7.43 -4.18 1.96
C PRO A 154 -8.51 -3.53 2.82
N GLY A 155 -8.63 -2.20 2.79
CA GLY A 155 -9.54 -1.46 3.64
C GLY A 155 -8.99 -1.19 5.05
N SER A 156 -9.81 -0.59 5.90
CA SER A 156 -9.43 -0.25 7.28
C SER A 156 -9.79 -1.37 8.25
N PHE A 157 -8.78 -2.14 8.67
CA PHE A 157 -8.97 -3.24 9.63
C PHE A 157 -9.59 -2.79 10.96
N SER A 158 -9.34 -1.55 11.41
CA SER A 158 -9.90 -1.03 12.67
C SER A 158 -11.41 -0.82 12.65
N ASN A 159 -11.99 -0.59 11.47
CA ASN A 159 -13.39 -0.20 11.32
C ASN A 159 -14.22 -1.41 10.93
N ASP A 160 -13.77 -2.12 9.89
CA ASP A 160 -14.57 -3.15 9.22
C ASP A 160 -14.02 -4.56 9.46
N TYR A 161 -12.89 -4.69 10.18
CA TYR A 161 -12.17 -5.95 10.38
C TYR A 161 -11.84 -6.69 9.06
N THR A 162 -11.70 -5.92 7.98
CA THR A 162 -11.43 -6.41 6.62
C THR A 162 -9.95 -6.63 6.39
N PHE A 163 -9.61 -7.73 5.72
CA PHE A 163 -8.26 -8.07 5.31
C PHE A 163 -8.26 -8.87 4.01
N VAL A 164 -7.12 -8.91 3.32
CA VAL A 164 -7.01 -9.56 2.02
C VAL A 164 -5.96 -10.66 2.06
N ALA A 165 -6.30 -11.83 1.55
CA ALA A 165 -5.35 -12.89 1.28
C ALA A 165 -4.97 -12.88 -0.20
N TYR A 166 -3.70 -12.62 -0.50
CA TYR A 166 -3.16 -12.63 -1.85
C TYR A 166 -2.31 -13.88 -2.09
N ARG A 167 -2.64 -14.64 -3.13
CA ARG A 167 -1.85 -15.81 -3.55
C ARG A 167 -0.94 -15.42 -4.71
N PRO A 168 0.39 -15.32 -4.51
CA PRO A 168 1.28 -14.90 -5.58
C PRO A 168 1.33 -15.90 -6.73
N CYS A 169 1.18 -17.21 -6.48
CA CYS A 169 1.23 -18.22 -7.55
C CYS A 169 0.11 -18.08 -8.59
N THR A 170 -1.13 -17.82 -8.15
CA THR A 170 -2.30 -17.65 -9.03
C THR A 170 -2.63 -16.19 -9.31
N GLN A 171 -1.98 -15.26 -8.59
CA GLN A 171 -2.31 -13.83 -8.54
C GLN A 171 -3.77 -13.56 -8.12
N GLU A 172 -4.38 -14.50 -7.41
CA GLU A 172 -5.74 -14.37 -6.91
C GLU A 172 -5.77 -13.57 -5.61
N VAL A 173 -6.81 -12.75 -5.49
CA VAL A 173 -7.06 -11.88 -4.36
C VAL A 173 -8.35 -12.34 -3.70
N GLU A 174 -8.26 -12.84 -2.48
CA GLU A 174 -9.41 -13.23 -1.67
C GLU A 174 -9.71 -12.13 -0.66
N LEU A 175 -10.91 -11.56 -0.76
CA LEU A 175 -11.41 -10.58 0.19
C LEU A 175 -11.99 -11.31 1.38
N SER A 176 -11.60 -10.92 2.59
CA SER A 176 -12.06 -11.53 3.83
C SER A 176 -12.37 -10.46 4.87
N ALA A 177 -13.29 -10.78 5.78
CA ALA A 177 -13.60 -10.01 6.96
C ALA A 177 -13.64 -10.97 8.16
N LEU A 178 -13.16 -10.51 9.32
CA LEU A 178 -13.26 -11.26 10.59
C LEU A 178 -14.60 -11.05 11.28
#